data_AF-A0A543EI35-F1
#
_entry.id   AF-A0A543EI35-F1
#
_cell.length_a   1.000
_cell.length_b   1.000
_cell.length_c   1.000
_cell.angle_alpha   90.00
_cell.angle_beta   90.00
_cell.angle_gamma   90.00
#
_symmetry.space_group_name_H-M   'P 1'
#
loop_
_entity.id
_entity.type
_entity.pdbx_description
1 polymer ?
#
loop_
_entity_poly.entity_id
_entity_poly.type
_entity_poly.pdbx_seq_one_letter_code
_entity_poly.pdbx_strand_id
1 'polypeptide(L)'
;MLQQIRQYKLSYMLYNLFKKNKLKHNIPLYKKYGINKSYFSSISSKDFAHLPASERTLDDTKLKETPFFKKLSEENKESALQYDENGYMILRNYLTPETADQINTEIDKLMEDGTLKFIYGGKLMFAIHHSEIIKNIGSDKELLDFLSVLLDGKSKLFQSINFINGSQQKTHSDSIHMTTYPLGGLLGVWIALEDVDESNGALHYIPKSHKLPYFLNSDYDNEGTSLKIGKKSYRAYETFLEDKVKELGLKKEIFKAKKGDLLIWHANILHGGEPHTDKNRTRKSLVYHFFDENSVCYHEVTQRPALFEL
;
A
#
# COMPACT_ATOMS: atom_id res chain seq x y z
N MET A 1 -6.12 17.20 25.13
CA MET A 1 -6.66 18.27 24.26
C MET A 1 -6.36 18.04 22.76
N LEU A 2 -5.11 17.87 22.34
CA LEU A 2 -4.74 17.71 20.91
C LEU A 2 -5.33 16.46 20.20
N GLN A 3 -5.47 15.33 20.90
CA GLN A 3 -6.07 14.11 20.31
C GLN A 3 -7.58 14.26 20.02
N GLN A 4 -8.31 15.04 20.82
CA GLN A 4 -9.74 15.26 20.60
C GLN A 4 -9.99 16.14 19.36
N ILE A 5 -9.08 17.07 19.05
CA ILE A 5 -9.14 17.92 17.85
C ILE A 5 -9.03 17.07 16.58
N ARG A 6 -8.19 16.02 16.59
CA ARG A 6 -8.00 15.10 15.46
C ARG A 6 -9.25 14.28 15.10
N GLN A 7 -10.27 14.25 15.95
CA GLN A 7 -11.53 13.60 15.61
C GLN A 7 -12.45 14.48 14.75
N TYR A 8 -12.16 15.79 14.63
CA TYR A 8 -12.97 16.72 13.85
C TYR A 8 -12.44 16.88 12.43
N LYS A 9 -13.32 16.73 11.44
CA LYS A 9 -13.01 16.89 10.01
C LYS A 9 -12.46 18.28 9.71
N LEU A 10 -12.96 19.31 10.39
CA LEU A 10 -12.54 20.70 10.21
C LEU A 10 -11.03 20.89 10.43
N SER A 11 -10.44 20.19 11.41
CA SER A 11 -9.00 20.29 11.68
C SER A 11 -8.17 19.84 10.48
N TYR A 12 -8.57 18.75 9.83
CA TYR A 12 -7.93 18.24 8.62
C TYR A 12 -8.22 19.12 7.40
N MET A 13 -9.44 19.64 7.28
CA MET A 13 -9.80 20.54 6.18
C MET A 13 -8.97 21.83 6.22
N LEU A 14 -8.78 22.41 7.40
CA LEU A 14 -7.91 23.58 7.58
C LEU A 14 -6.46 23.26 7.21
N TYR A 15 -5.95 22.10 7.64
CA TYR A 15 -4.61 21.65 7.25
C TYR A 15 -4.50 21.49 5.72
N ASN A 16 -5.49 20.85 5.08
CA ASN A 16 -5.53 20.59 3.65
C ASN A 16 -5.63 21.88 2.81
N LEU A 17 -6.29 22.91 3.32
CA LEU A 17 -6.44 24.21 2.64
C LEU A 17 -5.08 24.76 2.21
N PHE A 18 -4.09 24.68 3.10
CA PHE A 18 -2.71 25.13 2.88
C PHE A 18 -1.84 24.14 2.07
N LYS A 19 -2.41 23.02 1.60
CA LYS A 19 -1.71 21.99 0.80
C LYS A 19 -2.19 21.93 -0.65
N LYS A 20 -2.67 23.05 -1.21
CA LYS A 20 -3.20 23.14 -2.58
C LYS A 20 -2.30 22.49 -3.64
N ASN A 21 -1.00 22.72 -3.61
CA ASN A 21 -0.07 22.15 -4.59
C ASN A 21 -0.05 20.60 -4.58
N LYS A 22 -0.27 20.00 -3.41
CA LYS A 22 -0.32 18.54 -3.21
C LYS A 22 -1.69 17.93 -3.50
N LEU A 23 -2.75 18.76 -3.63
CA LEU A 23 -4.14 18.33 -3.74
C LEU A 23 -4.86 18.77 -5.03
N LYS A 24 -4.29 19.71 -5.79
CA LYS A 24 -4.93 20.26 -7.00
C LYS A 24 -5.25 19.21 -8.06
N HIS A 25 -4.54 18.08 -8.07
CA HIS A 25 -4.80 16.94 -8.96
C HIS A 25 -6.20 16.33 -8.75
N ASN A 26 -6.79 16.47 -7.56
CA ASN A 26 -8.15 15.98 -7.28
C ASN A 26 -9.25 16.80 -7.96
N ILE A 27 -9.00 18.07 -8.30
CA ILE A 27 -10.03 18.95 -8.88
C ILE A 27 -10.63 18.39 -10.19
N PRO A 28 -9.83 18.02 -11.21
CA PRO A 28 -10.39 17.41 -12.42
C PRO A 28 -11.07 16.06 -12.15
N LEU A 29 -10.56 15.27 -11.20
CA LEU A 29 -11.15 13.99 -10.83
C LEU A 29 -12.51 14.14 -10.13
N TYR A 30 -12.65 15.10 -9.23
CA TYR A 30 -13.93 15.40 -8.58
C TYR A 30 -14.97 15.84 -9.59
N LYS A 31 -14.57 16.69 -10.55
CA LYS A 31 -15.44 17.09 -11.66
C LYS A 31 -15.86 15.88 -12.52
N LYS A 32 -14.91 15.00 -12.86
CA LYS A 32 -15.16 13.77 -13.64
C LYS A 32 -16.20 12.87 -12.98
N TYR A 33 -16.13 12.71 -11.66
CA TYR A 33 -17.01 11.82 -10.90
C TYR A 33 -18.20 12.52 -10.22
N GLY A 34 -18.48 13.79 -10.56
CA GLY A 34 -19.63 14.52 -9.99
C GLY A 34 -19.54 14.83 -8.49
N ILE A 35 -18.34 14.81 -7.91
CA ILE A 35 -18.12 15.08 -6.48
C ILE A 35 -18.17 16.58 -6.22
N ASN A 36 -19.26 17.05 -5.60
CA ASN A 36 -19.45 18.45 -5.23
C ASN A 36 -18.72 18.80 -3.93
N LYS A 37 -17.38 18.75 -3.95
CA LYS A 37 -16.51 19.11 -2.83
C LYS A 37 -15.30 19.91 -3.28
N SER A 38 -14.79 20.76 -2.40
CA SER A 38 -13.49 21.41 -2.59
C SER A 38 -12.35 20.40 -2.39
N TYR A 39 -11.20 20.63 -3.03
CA TYR A 39 -10.02 19.77 -2.94
C TYR A 39 -9.50 19.52 -1.51
N PHE A 40 -9.84 20.41 -0.58
CA PHE A 40 -9.42 20.33 0.83
C PHE A 40 -10.45 19.68 1.75
N SER A 41 -11.66 19.41 1.25
CA SER A 41 -12.74 18.80 2.02
C SER A 41 -12.40 17.39 2.47
N SER A 42 -13.05 16.92 3.53
CA SER A 42 -13.01 15.50 3.88
C SER A 42 -13.65 14.66 2.78
N ILE A 43 -13.10 13.48 2.53
CA ILE A 43 -13.57 12.56 1.48
C ILE A 43 -13.51 11.12 1.98
N SER A 44 -14.50 10.30 1.63
CA SER A 44 -14.58 8.88 2.00
C SER A 44 -15.32 8.08 0.94
N SER A 45 -15.31 6.75 1.10
CA SER A 45 -16.08 5.79 0.28
C SER A 45 -17.53 6.21 0.03
N LYS A 46 -18.21 6.71 1.06
CA LYS A 46 -19.59 7.24 1.00
C LYS A 46 -19.83 8.30 -0.07
N ASP A 47 -18.83 9.11 -0.40
CA ASP A 47 -18.96 10.15 -1.43
C ASP A 47 -19.12 9.57 -2.83
N PHE A 48 -18.72 8.31 -3.02
CA PHE A 48 -18.79 7.60 -4.29
C PHE A 48 -19.87 6.53 -4.32
N ALA A 49 -20.61 6.31 -3.23
CA ALA A 49 -21.61 5.24 -3.11
C ALA A 49 -22.77 5.34 -4.13
N HIS A 50 -22.96 6.50 -4.74
CA HIS A 50 -23.97 6.74 -5.78
C HIS A 50 -23.47 6.39 -7.20
N LEU A 51 -22.18 6.15 -7.35
CA LEU A 51 -21.55 5.80 -8.62
C LEU A 51 -21.49 4.28 -8.78
N PRO A 52 -21.42 3.76 -10.02
CA PRO A 52 -21.32 2.32 -10.24
C PRO A 52 -20.07 1.75 -9.58
N ALA A 53 -20.16 0.49 -9.17
CA ALA A 53 -18.97 -0.30 -8.88
C ALA A 53 -18.12 -0.36 -10.15
N SER A 54 -16.82 -0.14 -9.99
CA SER A 54 -15.87 -0.33 -11.09
C SER A 54 -15.16 -1.65 -10.84
N GLU A 55 -15.17 -2.49 -11.86
CA GLU A 55 -14.29 -3.65 -11.92
C GLU A 55 -13.05 -3.23 -12.70
N ARG A 56 -11.88 -3.60 -12.18
CA ARG A 56 -10.60 -3.51 -12.89
C ARG A 56 -10.29 -4.90 -13.41
N THR A 57 -9.87 -5.01 -14.65
CA THR A 57 -9.61 -6.31 -15.27
C THR A 57 -8.17 -6.38 -15.76
N LEU A 58 -7.43 -7.39 -15.32
CA LEU A 58 -6.09 -7.65 -15.81
C LEU A 58 -6.16 -8.17 -17.26
N ASP A 59 -5.39 -7.53 -18.14
CA ASP A 59 -5.19 -7.99 -19.52
C ASP A 59 -3.87 -8.78 -19.62
N ASP A 60 -3.98 -10.11 -19.52
CA ASP A 60 -2.84 -11.03 -19.61
C ASP A 60 -2.04 -10.88 -20.91
N THR A 61 -2.68 -10.47 -22.01
CA THR A 61 -2.00 -10.28 -23.29
C THR A 61 -1.08 -9.08 -23.19
N LYS A 62 -1.59 -7.95 -22.72
CA LYS A 62 -0.78 -6.74 -22.46
C LYS A 62 0.32 -7.01 -21.44
N LEU A 63 0.04 -7.79 -20.40
CA LEU A 63 1.01 -8.12 -19.36
C LEU A 63 2.22 -8.82 -19.97
N LYS A 64 1.98 -9.85 -20.79
CA LYS A 64 3.01 -10.62 -21.51
C LYS A 64 3.80 -9.79 -22.51
N GLU A 65 3.21 -8.73 -23.04
CA GLU A 65 3.85 -7.84 -24.01
C GLU A 65 4.82 -6.84 -23.37
N THR A 66 4.69 -6.57 -22.07
CA THR A 66 5.56 -5.61 -21.37
C THR A 66 7.04 -6.02 -21.42
N PRO A 67 7.98 -5.06 -21.57
CA PRO A 67 9.42 -5.36 -21.51
C PRO A 67 9.84 -6.05 -20.21
N PHE A 68 9.24 -5.62 -19.09
CA PHE A 68 9.50 -6.19 -17.77
C PHE A 68 9.16 -7.69 -17.72
N PHE A 69 7.95 -8.09 -18.13
CA PHE A 69 7.53 -9.50 -18.13
C PHE A 69 8.43 -10.38 -19.00
N LYS A 70 8.83 -9.87 -20.18
CA LYS A 70 9.69 -10.61 -21.11
C LYS A 70 11.08 -10.95 -20.53
N LYS A 71 11.58 -10.13 -19.60
CA LYS A 71 12.87 -10.30 -18.92
C LYS A 71 12.81 -11.22 -17.69
N LEU A 72 11.61 -11.55 -17.21
CA LEU A 72 11.45 -12.45 -16.05
C LEU A 72 11.95 -13.86 -16.38
N SER A 73 12.44 -14.57 -15.36
CA SER A 73 12.65 -16.03 -15.44
C SER A 73 11.31 -16.75 -15.63
N GLU A 74 11.33 -18.00 -16.07
CA GLU A 74 10.09 -18.78 -16.26
C GLU A 74 9.29 -18.93 -14.94
N GLU A 75 9.97 -19.20 -13.82
CA GLU A 75 9.33 -19.21 -12.48
C GLU A 75 8.61 -17.88 -12.17
N ASN A 76 9.27 -16.76 -12.46
CA ASN A 76 8.71 -15.43 -12.21
C ASN A 76 7.56 -15.10 -13.16
N LYS A 77 7.60 -15.57 -14.42
CA LYS A 77 6.49 -15.44 -15.37
C LYS A 77 5.27 -16.24 -14.91
N GLU A 78 5.48 -17.48 -14.44
CA GLU A 78 4.41 -18.30 -13.87
C GLU A 78 3.76 -17.60 -12.67
N SER A 79 4.57 -17.06 -11.75
CA SER A 79 4.04 -16.31 -10.61
C SER A 79 3.29 -15.05 -11.05
N ALA A 80 3.80 -14.30 -12.03
CA ALA A 80 3.15 -13.09 -12.53
C ALA A 80 1.78 -13.37 -13.16
N LEU A 81 1.64 -14.47 -13.90
CA LEU A 81 0.35 -14.89 -14.49
C LEU A 81 -0.68 -15.37 -13.46
N GLN A 82 -0.26 -15.65 -12.23
CA GLN A 82 -1.18 -16.02 -11.15
C GLN A 82 -1.65 -14.81 -10.32
N TYR A 83 -1.22 -13.59 -10.63
CA TYR A 83 -1.52 -12.40 -9.83
C TYR A 83 -3.02 -12.12 -9.70
N ASP A 84 -3.79 -12.19 -10.79
CA ASP A 84 -5.23 -11.95 -10.74
C ASP A 84 -5.98 -13.01 -9.92
N GLU A 85 -5.53 -14.27 -9.99
CA GLU A 85 -6.14 -15.36 -9.25
C GLU A 85 -5.80 -15.31 -7.75
N ASN A 86 -4.53 -15.06 -7.42
CA ASN A 86 -4.02 -15.14 -6.05
C ASN A 86 -4.06 -13.82 -5.28
N GLY A 87 -4.03 -12.69 -5.99
CA GLY A 87 -3.94 -11.34 -5.42
C GLY A 87 -2.51 -10.90 -5.12
N TYR A 88 -1.51 -11.70 -5.50
CA TYR A 88 -0.10 -11.41 -5.34
C TYR A 88 0.74 -12.21 -6.35
N MET A 89 1.98 -11.77 -6.53
CA MET A 89 3.02 -12.53 -7.25
C MET A 89 4.37 -12.37 -6.53
N ILE A 90 5.23 -13.36 -6.68
CA ILE A 90 6.57 -13.38 -6.11
C ILE A 90 7.58 -13.43 -7.26
N LEU A 91 8.52 -12.49 -7.25
CA LEU A 91 9.65 -12.46 -8.18
C LEU A 91 10.92 -12.80 -7.42
N ARG A 92 11.47 -13.98 -7.66
CA ARG A 92 12.73 -14.43 -7.06
C ARG A 92 13.92 -13.74 -7.69
N ASN A 93 14.91 -13.39 -6.87
CA ASN A 93 16.15 -12.73 -7.29
C ASN A 93 15.89 -11.45 -8.12
N TYR A 94 14.90 -10.65 -7.72
CA TYR A 94 14.59 -9.39 -8.41
C TYR A 94 15.72 -8.38 -8.31
N LEU A 95 16.26 -8.18 -7.10
CA LEU A 95 17.51 -7.47 -6.88
C LEU A 95 18.66 -8.45 -6.66
N THR A 96 19.87 -8.04 -7.04
CA THR A 96 21.07 -8.74 -6.58
C THR A 96 21.29 -8.49 -5.08
N PRO A 97 21.92 -9.44 -4.35
CA PRO A 97 22.29 -9.23 -2.95
C PRO A 97 23.09 -7.94 -2.70
N GLU A 98 23.98 -7.57 -3.63
CA GLU A 98 24.81 -6.36 -3.56
C GLU A 98 23.96 -5.09 -3.66
N THR A 99 22.94 -5.10 -4.51
CA THR A 99 22.00 -3.97 -4.63
C THR A 99 21.18 -3.81 -3.35
N ALA A 100 20.73 -4.92 -2.75
CA ALA A 100 20.05 -4.89 -1.47
C ALA A 100 20.95 -4.36 -0.34
N ASP A 101 22.23 -4.73 -0.32
CA ASP A 101 23.20 -4.22 0.64
C ASP A 101 23.48 -2.72 0.45
N GLN A 102 23.55 -2.24 -0.79
CA GLN A 102 23.66 -0.80 -1.07
C GLN A 102 22.45 -0.01 -0.53
N ILE A 103 21.24 -0.54 -0.66
CA ILE A 103 20.03 0.07 -0.08
C ILE A 103 20.14 0.09 1.46
N ASN A 104 20.60 -0.99 2.08
CA ASN A 104 20.78 -1.06 3.53
C ASN A 104 21.79 0.00 4.01
N THR A 105 22.95 0.12 3.35
CA THR A 105 23.97 1.13 3.68
C THR A 105 23.44 2.55 3.52
N GLU A 106 22.68 2.82 2.45
CA GLU A 106 22.08 4.13 2.21
C GLU A 106 21.05 4.49 3.29
N ILE A 107 20.21 3.54 3.72
CA ILE A 107 19.28 3.75 4.83
C ILE A 107 20.02 4.01 6.14
N ASP A 108 21.06 3.24 6.44
CA ASP A 108 21.85 3.42 7.66
C ASP A 108 22.49 4.83 7.68
N LYS A 109 23.06 5.29 6.57
CA LYS A 109 23.61 6.65 6.41
C LYS A 109 22.55 7.74 6.62
N LEU A 110 21.39 7.62 5.98
CA LEU A 110 20.29 8.58 6.12
C LEU A 110 19.72 8.61 7.54
N MET A 111 19.85 7.52 8.30
CA MET A 111 19.48 7.50 9.72
C MET A 111 20.55 8.17 10.59
N GLU A 112 21.83 7.91 10.32
CA GLU A 112 22.97 8.48 11.04
C GLU A 112 23.03 10.01 10.93
N ASP A 113 22.79 10.56 9.73
CA ASP A 113 22.77 12.01 9.51
C ASP A 113 21.45 12.68 9.97
N GLY A 114 20.46 11.89 10.38
CA GLY A 114 19.18 12.34 10.90
C GLY A 114 18.16 12.75 9.84
N THR A 115 18.42 12.50 8.54
CA THR A 115 17.47 12.74 7.45
C THR A 115 16.25 11.84 7.56
N LEU A 116 16.46 10.55 7.88
CA LEU A 116 15.41 9.59 8.18
C LEU A 116 15.35 9.31 9.68
N LYS A 117 14.13 9.27 10.21
CA LYS A 117 13.85 8.94 11.62
C LYS A 117 12.67 8.00 11.71
N PHE A 118 12.69 7.12 12.70
CA PHE A 118 11.55 6.25 12.96
C PHE A 118 10.31 7.06 13.34
N ILE A 119 9.23 6.82 12.60
CA ILE A 119 7.90 7.35 12.89
C ILE A 119 6.87 6.21 12.82
N TYR A 120 5.66 6.48 13.30
CA TYR A 120 4.51 5.55 13.20
C TYR A 120 4.79 4.09 13.60
N GLY A 121 5.54 3.87 14.69
CA GLY A 121 5.79 2.53 15.22
C GLY A 121 6.90 1.77 14.50
N GLY A 122 8.00 2.45 14.14
CA GLY A 122 9.20 1.81 13.60
C GLY A 122 9.33 1.87 12.07
N LYS A 123 8.58 2.76 11.41
CA LYS A 123 8.63 2.98 9.96
C LYS A 123 9.60 4.11 9.62
N LEU A 124 10.39 3.92 8.58
CA LEU A 124 11.21 4.96 7.94
C LEU A 124 10.49 5.36 6.65
N MET A 125 9.81 6.49 6.65
CA MET A 125 8.92 6.88 5.56
C MET A 125 9.66 7.74 4.53
N PHE A 126 9.31 7.57 3.26
CA PHE A 126 9.68 8.45 2.15
C PHE A 126 11.19 8.58 1.86
N ALA A 127 11.95 7.50 2.05
CA ALA A 127 13.35 7.43 1.61
C ALA A 127 13.52 7.74 0.10
N ILE A 128 12.48 7.54 -0.72
CA ILE A 128 12.43 7.94 -2.14
C ILE A 128 12.72 9.42 -2.42
N HIS A 129 12.57 10.31 -1.43
CA HIS A 129 12.86 11.73 -1.60
C HIS A 129 14.32 12.09 -1.28
N HIS A 130 15.07 11.16 -0.71
CA HIS A 130 16.42 11.39 -0.18
C HIS A 130 17.48 10.44 -0.75
N SER A 131 17.06 9.36 -1.41
CA SER A 131 17.94 8.33 -1.96
C SER A 131 17.65 8.08 -3.44
N GLU A 132 18.67 8.27 -4.29
CA GLU A 132 18.55 8.01 -5.73
C GLU A 132 18.37 6.53 -6.05
N ILE A 133 19.10 5.62 -5.38
CA ILE A 133 18.96 4.18 -5.59
C ILE A 133 17.53 3.71 -5.28
N ILE A 134 16.95 4.15 -4.15
CA ILE A 134 15.58 3.82 -3.77
C ILE A 134 14.58 4.49 -4.73
N LYS A 135 14.81 5.73 -5.15
CA LYS A 135 13.93 6.41 -6.11
C LYS A 135 13.93 5.71 -7.47
N ASN A 136 15.10 5.34 -7.97
CA ASN A 136 15.28 4.77 -9.31
C ASN A 136 14.63 3.40 -9.43
N ILE A 137 14.71 2.54 -8.41
CA ILE A 137 14.02 1.24 -8.41
C ILE A 137 12.51 1.42 -8.51
N GLY A 138 11.92 2.29 -7.67
CA GLY A 138 10.48 2.52 -7.65
C GLY A 138 9.96 3.34 -8.83
N SER A 139 10.84 4.00 -9.59
CA SER A 139 10.49 4.85 -10.74
C SER A 139 10.96 4.27 -12.08
N ASP A 140 11.45 3.03 -12.09
CA ASP A 140 11.86 2.36 -13.32
C ASP A 140 10.70 2.29 -14.31
N LYS A 141 10.96 2.66 -15.57
CA LYS A 141 9.90 2.79 -16.57
C LYS A 141 9.26 1.44 -16.88
N GLU A 142 10.05 0.38 -17.01
CA GLU A 142 9.52 -0.94 -17.37
C GLU A 142 8.69 -1.51 -16.24
N LEU A 143 9.12 -1.31 -14.99
CA LEU A 143 8.32 -1.63 -13.81
C LEU A 143 7.00 -0.84 -13.80
N LEU A 144 7.04 0.48 -14.00
CA LEU A 144 5.82 1.31 -14.00
C LEU A 144 4.84 0.90 -15.12
N ASP A 145 5.33 0.58 -16.32
CA ASP A 145 4.51 0.08 -17.41
C ASP A 145 3.87 -1.27 -17.04
N PHE A 146 4.63 -2.18 -16.42
CA PHE A 146 4.12 -3.47 -15.92
C PHE A 146 3.05 -3.31 -14.84
N LEU A 147 3.31 -2.48 -13.83
CA LEU A 147 2.36 -2.18 -12.76
C LEU A 147 1.10 -1.46 -13.29
N SER A 148 1.22 -0.68 -14.36
CA SER A 148 0.08 -0.03 -15.02
C SER A 148 -0.89 -1.05 -15.61
N VAL A 149 -0.38 -2.15 -16.19
CA VAL A 149 -1.22 -3.26 -16.65
C VAL A 149 -1.88 -3.95 -15.46
N LEU A 150 -1.15 -4.20 -14.36
CA LEU A 150 -1.71 -4.82 -13.15
C LEU A 150 -2.83 -4.00 -12.50
N LEU A 151 -2.74 -2.67 -12.56
CA LEU A 151 -3.74 -1.77 -12.01
C LEU A 151 -4.93 -1.52 -12.95
N ASP A 152 -4.86 -1.93 -14.22
CA ASP A 152 -5.76 -1.45 -15.26
C ASP A 152 -5.87 0.09 -15.22
N GLY A 153 -4.72 0.76 -15.21
CA GLY A 153 -4.62 2.19 -14.93
C GLY A 153 -3.21 2.72 -15.15
N LYS A 154 -2.96 3.98 -14.80
CA LYS A 154 -1.62 4.57 -14.94
C LYS A 154 -0.90 4.57 -13.61
N SER A 155 0.02 3.62 -13.42
CA SER A 155 0.77 3.48 -12.17
C SER A 155 1.63 4.71 -11.88
N LYS A 156 1.58 5.18 -10.64
CA LYS A 156 2.39 6.28 -10.12
C LYS A 156 2.88 5.98 -8.73
N LEU A 157 4.20 6.08 -8.53
CA LEU A 157 4.84 5.92 -7.23
C LEU A 157 4.31 6.97 -6.25
N PHE A 158 3.79 6.52 -5.12
CA PHE A 158 3.20 7.39 -4.09
C PHE A 158 4.08 7.51 -2.84
N GLN A 159 4.62 6.40 -2.37
CA GLN A 159 5.29 6.34 -1.08
C GLN A 159 6.31 5.21 -1.05
N SER A 160 7.37 5.40 -0.27
CA SER A 160 8.20 4.30 0.23
C SER A 160 8.17 4.18 1.74
N ILE A 161 8.38 2.97 2.23
CA ILE A 161 8.54 2.66 3.65
C ILE A 161 9.68 1.66 3.80
N ASN A 162 10.69 2.00 4.59
CA ASN A 162 11.72 1.07 5.01
C ASN A 162 11.47 0.62 6.46
N PHE A 163 11.84 -0.63 6.73
CA PHE A 163 11.73 -1.25 8.04
C PHE A 163 13.05 -1.92 8.37
N ILE A 164 13.45 -1.84 9.65
CA ILE A 164 14.60 -2.58 10.18
C ILE A 164 14.16 -3.93 10.78
N ASN A 165 12.94 -3.99 11.33
CA ASN A 165 12.37 -5.20 11.93
C ASN A 165 11.00 -5.52 11.34
N GLY A 166 10.56 -6.77 11.54
CA GLY A 166 9.18 -7.23 11.31
C GLY A 166 8.14 -6.24 11.83
N SER A 167 7.11 -5.92 11.03
CA SER A 167 6.09 -4.95 11.45
C SER A 167 5.20 -5.50 12.56
N GLN A 168 5.06 -6.83 12.63
CA GLN A 168 4.12 -7.54 13.50
C GLN A 168 2.69 -7.00 13.38
N GLN A 169 2.38 -6.39 12.23
CA GLN A 169 1.09 -5.79 11.97
C GLN A 169 0.09 -6.91 11.72
N LYS A 170 -1.07 -6.84 12.38
CA LYS A 170 -2.12 -7.84 12.21
C LYS A 170 -2.65 -7.85 10.78
N THR A 171 -3.37 -8.92 10.45
CA THR A 171 -4.03 -9.07 9.15
C THR A 171 -4.87 -7.85 8.82
N HIS A 172 -4.61 -7.24 7.67
CA HIS A 172 -5.30 -6.07 7.17
C HIS A 172 -5.30 -6.02 5.63
N SER A 173 -6.11 -5.13 5.07
CA SER A 173 -6.06 -4.70 3.67
C SER A 173 -5.46 -3.29 3.62
N ASP A 174 -4.62 -2.98 2.63
CA ASP A 174 -4.10 -1.62 2.46
C ASP A 174 -5.20 -0.64 2.07
N SER A 175 -6.27 -1.14 1.45
CA SER A 175 -7.36 -0.34 0.92
C SER A 175 -8.12 0.44 1.99
N ILE A 176 -8.05 0.06 3.28
CA ILE A 176 -8.61 0.85 4.40
C ILE A 176 -7.74 2.07 4.75
N HIS A 177 -6.42 1.97 4.51
CA HIS A 177 -5.46 3.01 4.82
C HIS A 177 -5.30 3.97 3.65
N MET A 178 -5.34 3.42 2.45
CA MET A 178 -5.03 4.05 1.18
C MET A 178 -6.05 3.57 0.15
N THR A 179 -7.17 4.28 0.10
CA THR A 179 -8.32 3.93 -0.73
C THR A 179 -8.30 4.72 -2.02
N THR A 180 -8.90 4.14 -3.05
CA THR A 180 -9.10 4.79 -4.34
C THR A 180 -10.56 4.75 -4.75
N TYR A 181 -11.00 5.77 -5.48
CA TYR A 181 -12.15 5.64 -6.37
C TYR A 181 -11.71 5.86 -7.83
N PRO A 182 -11.97 4.91 -8.74
CA PRO A 182 -12.59 3.61 -8.47
C PRO A 182 -11.67 2.67 -7.65
N LEU A 183 -12.27 1.74 -6.90
CA LEU A 183 -11.55 0.79 -6.03
C LEU A 183 -10.55 -0.06 -6.83
N GLY A 184 -9.54 -0.59 -6.14
CA GLY A 184 -8.47 -1.41 -6.76
C GLY A 184 -7.37 -0.60 -7.45
N GLY A 185 -7.41 0.73 -7.40
CA GLY A 185 -6.38 1.61 -7.98
C GLY A 185 -5.11 1.72 -7.14
N LEU A 186 -4.79 0.72 -6.32
CA LEU A 186 -3.59 0.67 -5.48
C LEU A 186 -2.98 -0.74 -5.52
N LEU A 187 -1.65 -0.81 -5.54
CA LEU A 187 -0.90 -2.03 -5.24
C LEU A 187 0.33 -1.71 -4.39
N GLY A 188 0.83 -2.75 -3.71
CA GLY A 188 2.06 -2.71 -2.93
C GLY A 188 3.17 -3.51 -3.62
N VAL A 189 4.41 -3.04 -3.48
CA VAL A 189 5.62 -3.76 -3.87
C VAL A 189 6.53 -3.83 -2.66
N TRP A 190 6.86 -5.02 -2.20
CA TRP A 190 7.74 -5.27 -1.06
C TRP A 190 8.99 -6.01 -1.52
N ILE A 191 10.15 -5.58 -1.02
CA ILE A 191 11.44 -6.15 -1.37
C ILE A 191 12.17 -6.56 -0.10
N ALA A 192 12.65 -7.80 -0.08
CA ALA A 192 13.52 -8.33 0.96
C ALA A 192 14.92 -7.72 0.83
N LEU A 193 15.39 -7.01 1.87
CA LEU A 193 16.76 -6.52 1.93
C LEU A 193 17.68 -7.41 2.76
N GLU A 194 17.12 -8.49 3.32
CA GLU A 194 17.77 -9.56 4.08
C GLU A 194 17.00 -10.87 3.86
N ASP A 195 17.59 -12.02 4.24
CA ASP A 195 16.86 -13.28 4.30
C ASP A 195 15.75 -13.23 5.36
N VAL A 196 14.55 -13.68 4.98
CA VAL A 196 13.35 -13.60 5.80
C VAL A 196 12.73 -14.98 5.99
N ASP A 197 12.48 -15.33 7.24
CA ASP A 197 11.83 -16.57 7.65
C ASP A 197 10.86 -16.34 8.83
N GLU A 198 10.31 -17.43 9.35
CA GLU A 198 9.32 -17.41 10.44
C GLU A 198 9.85 -16.81 11.75
N SER A 199 11.18 -16.74 11.93
CA SER A 199 11.78 -16.27 13.19
C SER A 199 12.04 -14.76 13.22
N ASN A 200 12.27 -14.11 12.07
CA ASN A 200 12.58 -12.68 12.01
C ASN A 200 11.39 -11.81 11.53
N GLY A 201 10.17 -12.35 11.53
CA GLY A 201 8.95 -11.59 11.23
C GLY A 201 8.67 -11.46 9.73
N ALA A 202 8.58 -12.62 9.07
CA ALA A 202 8.05 -12.80 7.73
C ALA A 202 6.68 -12.13 7.53
N LEU A 203 6.36 -11.81 6.28
CA LEU A 203 4.99 -11.45 5.93
C LEU A 203 4.12 -12.70 5.89
N HIS A 204 2.83 -12.53 6.13
CA HIS A 204 1.82 -13.49 5.72
C HIS A 204 0.84 -12.84 4.76
N TYR A 205 0.24 -13.65 3.90
CA TYR A 205 -0.86 -13.25 3.02
C TYR A 205 -1.93 -14.35 3.03
N ILE A 206 -3.16 -13.97 2.67
CA ILE A 206 -4.27 -14.89 2.52
C ILE A 206 -4.61 -14.94 1.02
N PRO A 207 -4.19 -15.98 0.27
CA PRO A 207 -4.44 -16.06 -1.16
C PRO A 207 -5.93 -15.88 -1.50
N LYS A 208 -6.21 -15.23 -2.63
CA LYS A 208 -7.56 -14.95 -3.17
C LYS A 208 -8.42 -14.00 -2.33
N SER A 209 -7.95 -13.55 -1.18
CA SER A 209 -8.72 -12.65 -0.31
C SER A 209 -8.93 -11.26 -0.89
N HIS A 210 -8.16 -10.86 -1.92
CA HIS A 210 -8.40 -9.62 -2.65
C HIS A 210 -9.74 -9.61 -3.40
N LYS A 211 -10.31 -10.79 -3.69
CA LYS A 211 -11.64 -10.96 -4.31
C LYS A 211 -12.79 -10.76 -3.33
N LEU A 212 -12.52 -10.63 -2.02
CA LEU A 212 -13.53 -10.28 -1.04
C LEU A 212 -14.00 -8.83 -1.26
N PRO A 213 -15.17 -8.46 -0.73
CA PRO A 213 -15.56 -7.05 -0.66
C PRO A 213 -14.48 -6.20 0.01
N TYR A 214 -14.36 -4.96 -0.43
CA TYR A 214 -13.53 -3.97 0.26
C TYR A 214 -14.22 -3.61 1.57
N PHE A 215 -13.66 -4.05 2.69
CA PHE A 215 -14.16 -3.70 4.01
C PHE A 215 -13.66 -2.32 4.42
N LEU A 216 -14.56 -1.33 4.41
CA LEU A 216 -14.32 0.09 4.65
C LEU A 216 -15.04 0.54 5.94
N ASN A 217 -15.13 1.86 6.20
CA ASN A 217 -15.67 2.36 7.48
C ASN A 217 -17.09 1.86 7.79
N SER A 218 -17.94 1.72 6.77
CA SER A 218 -19.33 1.29 6.95
C SER A 218 -19.43 -0.15 7.48
N ASP A 219 -18.53 -1.03 7.06
CA ASP A 219 -18.61 -2.47 7.33
C ASP A 219 -18.33 -2.85 8.79
N TYR A 220 -17.72 -1.93 9.54
CA TYR A 220 -17.45 -2.10 10.97
C TYR A 220 -17.93 -0.88 11.77
N ASP A 221 -19.01 -0.21 11.37
CA ASP A 221 -19.64 0.94 12.05
C ASP A 221 -18.68 2.09 12.46
N ASN A 222 -17.83 2.54 11.53
CA ASN A 222 -16.84 3.59 11.76
C ASN A 222 -17.01 4.83 10.85
N GLU A 223 -18.19 5.08 10.24
CA GLU A 223 -18.40 6.22 9.32
C GLU A 223 -18.23 7.61 9.96
N GLY A 224 -18.42 7.74 11.27
CA GLY A 224 -18.44 9.04 11.96
C GLY A 224 -19.72 9.84 11.68
N THR A 225 -19.63 11.18 11.66
CA THR A 225 -20.74 12.10 11.41
C THR A 225 -20.37 13.16 10.36
N SER A 226 -21.23 14.14 10.10
CA SER A 226 -20.90 15.29 9.24
C SER A 226 -19.72 16.13 9.77
N LEU A 227 -19.48 16.11 11.09
CA LEU A 227 -18.44 16.92 11.75
C LEU A 227 -17.23 16.10 12.21
N LYS A 228 -17.42 14.82 12.52
CA LYS A 228 -16.40 13.96 13.13
C LYS A 228 -16.10 12.73 12.28
N ILE A 229 -14.87 12.24 12.33
CA ILE A 229 -14.51 10.93 11.79
C ILE A 229 -15.00 9.81 12.72
N GLY A 230 -14.88 8.56 12.27
CA GLY A 230 -15.17 7.38 13.09
C GLY A 230 -14.42 7.36 14.42
N LYS A 231 -15.07 6.82 15.46
CA LYS A 231 -14.52 6.77 16.83
C LYS A 231 -13.85 5.43 17.17
N LYS A 232 -14.04 4.39 16.35
CA LYS A 232 -13.47 3.07 16.63
C LYS A 232 -11.96 3.14 16.39
N SER A 233 -11.21 2.42 17.23
CA SER A 233 -9.77 2.30 17.07
C SER A 233 -9.45 1.42 15.86
N TYR A 234 -8.22 1.51 15.36
CA TYR A 234 -7.75 0.62 14.30
C TYR A 234 -7.85 -0.86 14.70
N ARG A 235 -7.66 -1.17 15.99
CA ARG A 235 -7.86 -2.53 16.53
C ARG A 235 -9.26 -3.09 16.29
N ALA A 236 -10.29 -2.25 16.22
CA ALA A 236 -11.64 -2.71 15.91
C ALA A 236 -11.74 -3.24 14.46
N TYR A 237 -11.03 -2.63 13.53
CA TYR A 237 -10.92 -3.12 12.15
C TYR A 237 -10.14 -4.42 12.07
N GLU A 238 -9.01 -4.51 12.79
CA GLU A 238 -8.22 -5.74 12.86
C GLU A 238 -9.03 -6.91 13.44
N THR A 239 -9.79 -6.69 14.51
CA THR A 239 -10.68 -7.70 15.09
C THR A 239 -11.78 -8.10 14.11
N PHE A 240 -12.42 -7.13 13.46
CA PHE A 240 -13.43 -7.42 12.43
C PHE A 240 -12.88 -8.32 11.32
N LEU A 241 -11.68 -8.04 10.81
CA LEU A 241 -11.05 -8.87 9.78
C LEU A 241 -10.63 -10.25 10.30
N GLU A 242 -10.09 -10.35 11.51
CA GLU A 242 -9.77 -11.64 12.14
C GLU A 242 -11.01 -12.53 12.24
N ASP A 243 -12.16 -11.95 12.59
CA ASP A 243 -13.43 -12.68 12.67
C ASP A 243 -13.92 -13.09 11.27
N LYS A 244 -13.80 -12.21 10.27
CA LYS A 244 -14.15 -12.53 8.87
C LYS A 244 -13.27 -13.64 8.28
N VAL A 245 -11.97 -13.64 8.56
CA VAL A 245 -11.04 -14.69 8.14
C VAL A 245 -11.46 -16.04 8.71
N LYS A 246 -11.85 -16.09 9.99
CA LYS A 246 -12.34 -17.32 10.64
C LYS A 246 -13.69 -17.76 10.09
N GLU A 247 -14.65 -16.84 9.96
CA GLU A 247 -16.00 -17.10 9.44
C GLU A 247 -15.94 -17.73 8.04
N LEU A 248 -15.05 -17.23 7.18
CA LEU A 248 -14.88 -17.69 5.80
C LEU A 248 -13.91 -18.88 5.66
N GLY A 249 -13.30 -19.34 6.75
CA GLY A 249 -12.35 -20.46 6.73
C GLY A 249 -11.09 -20.19 5.91
N LEU A 250 -10.67 -18.92 5.79
CA LEU A 250 -9.54 -18.53 4.97
C LEU A 250 -8.21 -18.92 5.64
N LYS A 251 -7.26 -19.37 4.82
CA LYS A 251 -5.95 -19.83 5.30
C LYS A 251 -4.86 -18.82 4.96
N LYS A 252 -4.05 -18.48 5.96
CA LYS A 252 -2.85 -17.68 5.76
C LYS A 252 -1.68 -18.55 5.28
N GLU A 253 -0.85 -17.98 4.45
CA GLU A 253 0.45 -18.51 4.04
C GLU A 253 1.56 -17.56 4.50
N ILE A 254 2.70 -18.12 4.90
CA ILE A 254 3.86 -17.36 5.36
C ILE A 254 4.84 -17.20 4.21
N PHE A 255 5.22 -15.96 3.91
CA PHE A 255 6.16 -15.63 2.85
C PHE A 255 7.61 -15.69 3.36
N LYS A 256 8.30 -16.78 3.01
CA LYS A 256 9.75 -16.89 3.18
C LYS A 256 10.44 -16.30 1.95
N ALA A 257 11.40 -15.42 2.18
CA ALA A 257 12.08 -14.66 1.15
C ALA A 257 13.60 -14.74 1.30
N LYS A 258 14.31 -14.78 0.19
CA LYS A 258 15.75 -14.53 0.15
C LYS A 258 16.00 -13.04 -0.07
N LYS A 259 17.16 -12.56 0.38
CA LYS A 259 17.62 -11.20 0.08
C LYS A 259 17.52 -10.95 -1.43
N GLY A 260 16.80 -9.90 -1.82
CA GLY A 260 16.56 -9.50 -3.20
C GLY A 260 15.25 -10.01 -3.81
N ASP A 261 14.51 -10.89 -3.14
CA ASP A 261 13.17 -11.29 -3.58
C ASP A 261 12.18 -10.12 -3.46
N LEU A 262 11.23 -10.09 -4.39
CA LEU A 262 10.17 -9.09 -4.47
C LEU A 262 8.79 -9.76 -4.41
N LEU A 263 7.87 -9.18 -3.63
CA LEU A 263 6.46 -9.54 -3.54
C LEU A 263 5.62 -8.35 -4.02
N ILE A 264 4.82 -8.53 -5.06
CA ILE A 264 3.80 -7.55 -5.48
C ILE A 264 2.46 -8.05 -4.99
N TRP A 265 1.67 -7.18 -4.38
CA TRP A 265 0.35 -7.56 -3.87
C TRP A 265 -0.72 -6.53 -4.24
N HIS A 266 -1.92 -7.04 -4.52
CA HIS A 266 -3.10 -6.24 -4.73
C HIS A 266 -3.53 -5.59 -3.41
N ALA A 267 -3.90 -4.30 -3.39
CA ALA A 267 -4.17 -3.58 -2.14
C ALA A 267 -5.31 -4.14 -1.27
N ASN A 268 -6.17 -4.98 -1.85
CA ASN A 268 -7.26 -5.63 -1.10
C ASN A 268 -6.90 -7.01 -0.53
N ILE A 269 -5.73 -7.58 -0.85
CA ILE A 269 -5.33 -8.85 -0.24
C ILE A 269 -5.11 -8.66 1.26
N LEU A 270 -5.66 -9.59 2.05
CA LEU A 270 -5.45 -9.63 3.47
C LEU A 270 -4.03 -10.14 3.75
N HIS A 271 -3.22 -9.29 4.38
CA HIS A 271 -1.83 -9.58 4.67
C HIS A 271 -1.38 -8.93 6.00
N GLY A 272 -0.22 -9.30 6.49
CA GLY A 272 0.34 -8.74 7.72
C GLY A 272 1.77 -9.22 7.97
N GLY A 273 2.28 -8.93 9.17
CA GLY A 273 3.60 -9.38 9.62
C GLY A 273 3.47 -10.38 10.76
N GLU A 274 4.17 -11.50 10.64
CA GLU A 274 4.27 -12.51 11.68
C GLU A 274 5.08 -12.01 12.89
N PRO A 275 4.93 -12.67 14.06
CA PRO A 275 5.75 -12.38 15.24
C PRO A 275 7.25 -12.46 14.93
N HIS A 276 7.99 -11.51 15.49
CA HIS A 276 9.45 -11.49 15.38
C HIS A 276 10.02 -12.17 16.63
N THR A 277 10.29 -13.47 16.56
CA THR A 277 10.62 -14.29 17.74
C THR A 277 12.12 -14.28 18.07
N ASP A 278 13.00 -14.26 17.07
CA ASP A 278 14.44 -14.09 17.27
C ASP A 278 14.82 -12.60 17.29
N LYS A 279 15.07 -12.08 18.48
CA LYS A 279 15.41 -10.65 18.70
C LYS A 279 16.83 -10.27 18.27
N ASN A 280 17.66 -11.24 17.90
CA ASN A 280 19.04 -10.98 17.45
C ASN A 280 19.13 -10.77 15.93
N ARG A 281 18.05 -11.05 15.20
CA ARG A 281 18.02 -10.94 13.74
C ARG A 281 17.13 -9.77 13.35
N THR A 282 17.57 -8.94 12.43
CA THR A 282 16.71 -7.96 11.78
C THR A 282 15.89 -8.59 10.66
N ARG A 283 15.01 -7.78 10.10
CA ARG A 283 14.31 -8.08 8.86
C ARG A 283 14.29 -6.78 8.08
N LYS A 284 15.37 -6.41 7.40
CA LYS A 284 15.36 -5.17 6.62
C LYS A 284 14.48 -5.36 5.37
N SER A 285 13.59 -4.42 5.11
CA SER A 285 12.74 -4.44 3.92
C SER A 285 12.41 -3.05 3.40
N LEU A 286 12.01 -3.00 2.14
CA LEU A 286 11.56 -1.79 1.44
C LEU A 286 10.19 -2.06 0.84
N VAL A 287 9.25 -1.13 1.06
CA VAL A 287 7.90 -1.18 0.50
C VAL A 287 7.67 0.06 -0.34
N TYR A 288 7.08 -0.11 -1.51
CA TYR A 288 6.51 0.96 -2.31
C TYR A 288 5.00 0.78 -2.44
N HIS A 289 4.29 1.91 -2.50
CA HIS A 289 2.89 1.92 -2.87
C HIS A 289 2.72 2.71 -4.17
N PHE A 290 1.91 2.17 -5.07
CA PHE A 290 1.61 2.76 -6.36
C PHE A 290 0.11 2.96 -6.50
N PHE A 291 -0.30 4.18 -6.85
CA PHE A 291 -1.68 4.47 -7.19
C PHE A 291 -1.87 4.58 -8.70
N ASP A 292 -3.10 4.37 -9.15
CA ASP A 292 -3.55 4.84 -10.45
C ASP A 292 -3.70 6.38 -10.44
N GLU A 293 -2.94 7.07 -11.30
CA GLU A 293 -2.95 8.53 -11.43
C GLU A 293 -4.35 9.09 -11.76
N ASN A 294 -5.23 8.28 -12.35
CA ASN A 294 -6.59 8.68 -12.72
C ASN A 294 -7.65 8.34 -11.67
N SER A 295 -7.23 7.92 -10.48
CA SER A 295 -8.10 7.61 -9.36
C SER A 295 -8.07 8.69 -8.28
N VAL A 296 -9.23 8.95 -7.67
CA VAL A 296 -9.29 9.78 -6.46
C VAL A 296 -8.71 8.98 -5.31
N CYS A 297 -7.60 9.44 -4.74
CA CYS A 297 -6.90 8.74 -3.66
C CYS A 297 -7.19 9.41 -2.32
N TYR A 298 -7.50 8.61 -1.29
CA TYR A 298 -7.84 9.11 0.04
C TYR A 298 -7.57 8.08 1.14
N HIS A 299 -7.57 8.53 2.39
CA HIS A 299 -7.41 7.70 3.58
C HIS A 299 -8.78 7.47 4.21
N GLU A 300 -9.38 6.29 4.06
CA GLU A 300 -10.75 6.01 4.50
C GLU A 300 -10.95 6.27 6.00
N VAL A 301 -10.09 5.74 6.88
CA VAL A 301 -10.25 5.90 8.35
C VAL A 301 -10.24 7.37 8.79
N THR A 302 -9.38 8.19 8.18
CA THR A 302 -9.24 9.61 8.55
C THR A 302 -10.08 10.54 7.68
N GLN A 303 -10.70 10.00 6.62
CA GLN A 303 -11.51 10.69 5.63
C GLN A 303 -10.79 11.89 4.99
N ARG A 304 -9.52 11.69 4.65
CA ARG A 304 -8.64 12.73 4.11
C ARG A 304 -8.23 12.42 2.68
N PRO A 305 -8.19 13.41 1.77
CA PRO A 305 -7.57 13.20 0.47
C PRO A 305 -6.07 12.88 0.65
N ALA A 306 -5.55 12.01 -0.21
CA ALA A 306 -4.13 11.67 -0.23
C ALA A 306 -3.32 12.88 -0.71
N LEU A 307 -2.17 13.11 -0.07
CA LEU A 307 -1.26 14.20 -0.41
C LEU A 307 -0.15 13.66 -1.29
N PHE A 308 -0.11 14.09 -2.55
CA PHE A 308 0.98 13.73 -3.46
C PHE A 308 2.10 14.76 -3.34
N GLU A 309 3.31 14.29 -3.06
CA GLU A 309 4.52 15.08 -3.22
C GLU A 309 4.91 14.97 -4.69
N LEU A 310 4.51 15.97 -5.48
CA LEU A 310 4.88 16.12 -6.89
C LEU A 310 6.30 16.66 -7.00
#